data_AF-W6RLA3-F1
#
_entry.id   AF-W6RLA3-F1
#
_cell.length_a   1.000
_cell.length_b   1.000
_cell.length_c   1.000
_cell.angle_alpha   90.00
_cell.angle_beta   90.00
_cell.angle_gamma   90.00
#
_symmetry.space_group_name_H-M   'P 1'
#
loop_
_entity.id
_entity.type
_entity.pdbx_description
1 polymer ?
#
loop_
_entity_poly.entity_id
_entity_poly.type
_entity_poly.pdbx_seq_one_letter_code
_entity_poly.pdbx_strand_id
1 'polypeptide(L)'
;MKFDIESPADLGEIIRASRKAMRMRQDDAAGSIGVSENFLGKVERGGETVQWGKLFQVIQELGLTVSVEVPEPYAQDTQATLAKRREQQAAPSATAQVKSPQGERT
;
A
#
# COMPACT_ATOMS: atom_id res chain seq x y z
N MET A 1 -9.63 -8.53 14.13
CA MET A 1 -8.81 -8.10 15.27
C MET A 1 -8.04 -6.85 14.86
N LYS A 2 -7.72 -5.96 15.81
CA LYS A 2 -6.87 -4.78 15.58
C LYS A 2 -5.62 -4.92 16.44
N PHE A 3 -4.50 -4.41 15.95
CA PHE A 3 -3.23 -4.38 16.64
C PHE A 3 -2.69 -2.96 16.57
N ASP A 4 -2.22 -2.44 17.70
CA ASP A 4 -1.52 -1.16 17.74
C ASP A 4 -0.08 -1.38 17.25
N ILE A 5 0.42 -0.43 16.47
CA ILE A 5 1.73 -0.49 15.83
C ILE A 5 2.52 0.73 16.29
N GLU A 6 3.57 0.50 17.09
CA GLU A 6 4.46 1.56 17.59
C GLU A 6 5.79 1.57 16.84
N SER A 7 6.15 0.44 16.22
CA SER A 7 7.40 0.26 15.50
C SER A 7 7.24 -0.50 14.17
N PRO A 8 8.22 -0.39 13.25
CA PRO A 8 8.27 -1.24 12.06
C PRO A 8 8.36 -2.73 12.39
N ALA A 9 8.93 -3.10 13.54
CA ALA A 9 9.03 -4.49 13.98
C ALA A 9 7.64 -5.08 14.26
N ASP A 10 6.77 -4.34 14.94
CA ASP A 10 5.41 -4.79 15.26
C ASP A 10 4.63 -5.10 13.96
N LEU A 11 4.70 -4.19 12.99
CA LEU A 11 4.09 -4.41 11.68
C LEU A 11 4.68 -5.61 10.95
N GLY A 12 6.02 -5.77 10.99
CA GLY A 12 6.72 -6.90 10.39
C GLY A 12 6.28 -8.25 10.98
N GLU A 13 6.14 -8.32 12.30
CA GLU A 13 5.67 -9.52 13.00
C GLU A 13 4.22 -9.86 12.64
N ILE A 14 3.33 -8.87 12.58
CA ILE A 14 1.94 -9.06 12.16
C ILE A 14 1.87 -9.61 10.73
N ILE A 15 2.66 -9.04 9.80
CA ILE A 15 2.73 -9.51 8.41
C ILE A 15 3.22 -10.97 8.36
N ARG A 16 4.30 -11.28 9.09
CA ARG A 16 4.86 -12.63 9.17
C ARG A 16 3.86 -13.63 9.75
N ALA A 17 3.21 -13.28 10.86
CA ALA A 17 2.22 -14.12 11.52
C ALA A 17 1.03 -14.40 10.59
N SER A 18 0.53 -13.36 9.91
CA SER A 18 -0.54 -13.48 8.90
C SER A 18 -0.17 -14.45 7.78
N ARG A 19 1.00 -14.28 7.17
CA ARG A 19 1.48 -15.19 6.12
C ARG A 19 1.62 -16.64 6.62
N LYS A 20 2.15 -16.83 7.83
CA LYS A 20 2.31 -18.16 8.43
C LYS A 20 0.96 -18.82 8.75
N ALA A 21 -0.03 -18.05 9.19
CA ALA A 21 -1.39 -18.53 9.39
C ALA A 21 -2.03 -19.01 8.08
N MET A 22 -1.70 -18.36 6.96
CA MET A 22 -2.07 -18.79 5.60
C MET A 22 -1.24 -19.96 5.06
N ARG A 23 -0.30 -20.50 5.84
CA ARG A 23 0.60 -21.61 5.47
C ARG A 23 1.47 -21.34 4.24
N MET A 24 1.74 -20.07 3.94
CA MET A 24 2.57 -19.70 2.79
C MET A 24 4.05 -19.67 3.17
N ARG A 25 4.92 -20.19 2.29
CA ARG A 25 6.37 -19.95 2.38
C ARG A 25 6.68 -18.52 1.91
N GLN A 26 7.87 -18.03 2.24
CA GLN A 26 8.21 -16.62 2.02
C GLN A 26 8.46 -16.33 0.55
N ASP A 27 9.15 -17.23 -0.15
CA ASP A 27 9.34 -17.20 -1.60
C ASP A 27 8.01 -17.32 -2.37
N ASP A 28 7.12 -18.23 -1.95
CA ASP A 28 5.79 -18.39 -2.56
C ASP A 28 4.96 -17.10 -2.44
N ALA A 29 4.94 -16.50 -1.24
CA ALA A 29 4.24 -15.24 -1.00
C ALA A 29 4.88 -14.08 -1.78
N ALA A 30 6.21 -13.96 -1.77
CA ALA A 30 6.91 -12.91 -2.49
C ALA A 30 6.64 -12.99 -4.01
N GLY A 31 6.68 -14.19 -4.57
CA GLY A 31 6.37 -14.46 -5.98
C GLY A 31 4.93 -14.09 -6.33
N SER A 32 3.95 -14.50 -5.51
CA SER A 32 2.53 -14.18 -5.74
C SER A 32 2.24 -12.69 -5.66
N ILE A 33 2.88 -11.97 -4.74
CA ILE A 33 2.68 -10.54 -4.52
C ILE A 33 3.40 -9.72 -5.60
N GLY A 34 4.48 -10.24 -6.20
CA GLY A 34 5.32 -9.50 -7.15
C GLY A 34 6.43 -8.68 -6.48
N VAL A 35 6.97 -9.16 -5.35
CA VAL A 35 8.12 -8.57 -4.66
C VAL A 35 9.26 -9.58 -4.56
N SER A 36 10.48 -9.14 -4.26
CA SER A 36 11.58 -10.07 -4.02
C SER A 36 11.48 -10.72 -2.63
N GLU A 37 11.94 -11.98 -2.51
CA GLU A 37 11.98 -12.68 -1.22
C GLU A 37 12.78 -11.91 -0.17
N ASN A 38 13.91 -11.31 -0.57
CA ASN A 38 14.72 -10.44 0.29
C ASN A 38 13.95 -9.21 0.79
N PHE A 39 13.11 -8.62 -0.07
CA PHE A 39 12.27 -7.50 0.32
C PHE A 39 11.23 -7.93 1.36
N LEU A 40 10.49 -9.01 1.09
CA LEU A 40 9.50 -9.53 2.03
C LEU A 40 10.16 -9.92 3.37
N GLY A 41 11.33 -10.55 3.32
CA GLY A 41 12.10 -10.88 4.52
C GLY A 41 12.63 -9.67 5.29
N LYS A 42 12.89 -8.54 4.62
CA LYS A 42 13.25 -7.27 5.28
C LYS A 42 12.02 -6.65 5.96
N VAL A 43 10.87 -6.67 5.31
CA VAL A 43 9.60 -6.20 5.88
C VAL A 43 9.23 -7.01 7.12
N GLU A 44 9.26 -8.34 7.05
CA GLU A 44 8.89 -9.22 8.16
C GLU A 44 9.79 -9.12 9.40
N ARG A 45 11.02 -8.62 9.25
CA ARG A 45 11.95 -8.37 10.36
C ARG A 45 11.88 -6.93 10.87
N GLY A 46 10.96 -6.11 10.35
CA GLY A 46 10.82 -4.71 10.74
C GLY A 46 11.94 -3.81 10.26
N GLY A 47 12.46 -4.02 9.04
CA GLY A 47 13.53 -3.18 8.51
C GLY A 47 13.13 -1.70 8.47
N GLU A 48 13.97 -0.83 9.05
CA GLU A 48 13.71 0.62 9.18
C GLU A 48 13.50 1.33 7.84
N THR A 49 14.09 0.80 6.76
CA THR A 49 14.05 1.39 5.42
C THR A 49 13.35 0.45 4.43
N VAL A 50 12.05 0.61 4.26
CA VAL A 50 11.25 -0.14 3.28
C VAL A 50 10.55 0.80 2.31
N GLN A 51 10.41 0.38 1.06
CA GLN A 51 9.68 1.14 0.06
C GLN A 51 8.18 1.03 0.35
N TRP A 52 7.56 2.14 0.74
CA TRP A 52 6.14 2.21 1.10
C TRP A 52 5.20 1.61 0.07
N GLY A 53 5.39 1.88 -1.22
CA GLY A 53 4.53 1.32 -2.27
C GLY A 53 4.49 -0.21 -2.26
N LYS A 54 5.64 -0.86 -2.13
CA LYS A 54 5.75 -2.32 -2.04
C LYS A 54 5.25 -2.86 -0.70
N LEU A 55 5.44 -2.11 0.38
CA LEU A 55 4.90 -2.47 1.69
C LEU A 55 3.36 -2.52 1.65
N PHE A 56 2.72 -1.47 1.13
CA PHE A 56 1.26 -1.43 0.99
C PHE A 56 0.73 -2.52 0.05
N GLN A 57 1.47 -2.83 -1.01
CA GLN A 57 1.17 -3.97 -1.87
C GLN A 57 1.18 -5.29 -1.08
N VAL A 58 2.24 -5.58 -0.32
CA VAL A 58 2.31 -6.77 0.55
C VAL A 58 1.14 -6.85 1.51
N ILE A 59 0.82 -5.75 2.19
CA ILE A 59 -0.28 -5.67 3.16
C ILE A 59 -1.62 -6.00 2.48
N GLN A 60 -1.92 -5.37 1.34
CA GLN A 60 -3.18 -5.56 0.63
C GLN A 60 -3.32 -6.97 0.06
N GLU A 61 -2.26 -7.52 -0.55
CA GLU A 61 -2.27 -8.86 -1.13
C GLU A 61 -2.37 -9.97 -0.06
N LEU A 62 -1.90 -9.71 1.17
CA LEU A 62 -2.13 -10.58 2.33
C LEU A 62 -3.50 -10.37 2.98
N GLY A 63 -4.38 -9.53 2.40
CA GLY A 63 -5.71 -9.24 2.93
C GLY A 63 -5.71 -8.43 4.22
N LEU A 64 -4.60 -7.76 4.55
CA LEU A 64 -4.48 -6.89 5.71
C LEU A 64 -4.94 -5.47 5.36
N THR A 65 -5.43 -4.75 6.36
CA THR A 65 -5.89 -3.36 6.21
C THR A 65 -5.15 -2.48 7.22
N VAL A 66 -4.67 -1.32 6.76
CA VAL A 66 -4.06 -0.30 7.61
C VAL A 66 -5.06 0.83 7.79
N SER A 67 -5.34 1.18 9.04
CA SER A 67 -6.14 2.34 9.42
C SER A 67 -5.30 3.25 10.31
N VAL A 68 -5.50 4.56 10.16
CA VAL A 68 -4.91 5.58 11.04
C VAL A 68 -6.03 6.23 11.84
N GLU A 69 -5.88 6.25 13.16
CA GLU A 69 -6.80 6.95 14.04
C GLU A 69 -6.34 8.40 14.21
N VAL A 70 -7.27 9.34 14.03
CA VAL A 70 -7.02 10.77 14.19
C VAL A 70 -7.65 11.19 15.51
N PRO A 71 -6.93 11.89 16.41
CA PRO A 71 -7.49 12.35 17.67
C PRO A 71 -8.70 13.26 17.45
N GLU A 72 -9.74 13.07 18.29
CA GLU A 72 -11.03 13.76 18.17
C GLU A 72 -10.93 15.29 17.99
N PRO A 73 -10.04 16.04 18.70
CA PRO A 73 -9.93 17.48 18.52
C PRO A 73 -9.53 17.92 17.11
N TYR A 74 -8.96 17.02 16.30
CA TYR A 74 -8.46 17.30 14.95
C TYR A 74 -9.23 16.55 13.85
N ALA A 75 -10.19 15.69 14.23
CA ALA A 75 -10.86 14.80 13.30
C ALA A 75 -11.65 15.57 12.22
N GLN A 76 -12.43 16.58 12.63
CA GLN A 76 -13.25 17.38 11.72
C GLN A 76 -12.40 18.18 10.72
N ASP A 77 -11.34 18.85 11.19
CA ASP A 77 -10.45 19.65 10.34
C ASP A 77 -9.69 18.77 9.34
N THR A 78 -9.24 17.59 9.79
CA THR A 78 -8.58 16.61 8.93
C THR A 78 -9.54 16.10 7.85
N GLN A 79 -10.77 15.75 8.22
CA GLN A 79 -11.79 15.29 7.30
C GLN A 79 -12.16 16.35 6.26
N ALA A 80 -12.36 17.60 6.69
CA ALA A 80 -12.66 18.72 5.80
C ALA A 80 -11.52 18.98 4.81
N THR A 81 -10.26 18.86 5.25
CA THR A 81 -9.08 19.03 4.40
C THR A 81 -8.97 17.90 3.36
N LEU A 82 -9.23 16.65 3.74
CA LEU A 82 -9.19 15.50 2.84
C LEU A 82 -10.31 15.54 1.80
N ALA A 83 -11.53 15.94 2.18
CA ALA A 83 -12.66 16.08 1.27
C ALA A 83 -12.35 17.09 0.15
N LYS A 84 -11.87 18.29 0.52
CA LYS A 84 -11.46 19.34 -0.43
C LYS A 84 -10.39 18.85 -1.41
N ARG A 85 -9.37 18.12 -0.92
CA ARG A 85 -8.31 17.56 -1.79
C ARG A 85 -8.83 16.52 -2.77
N ARG A 86 -9.77 15.66 -2.36
CA ARG A 86 -10.38 14.65 -3.23
C ARG A 86 -11.18 15.28 -4.37
N GLU A 87 -11.98 16.29 -4.06
CA GLU A 87 -12.74 17.05 -5.09
C GLU A 87 -11.80 17.72 -6.10
N GLN A 88 -10.71 18.31 -5.63
CA GLN A 88 -9.70 18.95 -6.48
C GLN A 88 -8.93 17.95 -7.37
N GLN A 89 -8.68 16.73 -6.88
CA GLN A 89 -8.03 15.68 -7.65
C GLN A 89 -9.00 14.99 -8.63
N ALA A 90 -10.30 15.07 -8.40
CA ALA A 90 -11.33 14.47 -9.27
C ALA A 90 -11.64 15.30 -10.54
N ALA A 91 -11.12 16.53 -10.67
CA ALA A 91 -11.39 17.40 -11.82
C ALA A 91 -10.11 18.12 -12.32
N PRO A 92 -9.56 17.92 -13.54
CA PRO A 92 -9.78 16.87 -14.56
C PRO A 92 -8.48 16.18 -15.07
N SER A 93 -8.53 14.87 -15.39
CA SER A 93 -7.61 14.20 -16.35
C SER A 93 -8.26 13.96 -17.73
N ALA A 94 -9.23 14.80 -18.11
CA ALA A 94 -9.90 14.74 -19.40
C ALA A 94 -9.22 15.64 -20.47
N THR A 95 -7.91 15.48 -20.71
CA THR A 95 -7.23 16.13 -21.87
C THR A 95 -6.18 15.24 -22.56
N ALA A 96 -6.18 13.92 -22.34
CA ALA A 96 -5.39 13.01 -23.18
C ALA A 96 -6.24 12.51 -24.37
N GLN A 97 -6.72 13.44 -25.20
CA GLN A 97 -7.28 13.09 -26.51
C GLN A 97 -6.21 13.24 -27.60
N VAL A 98 -5.85 12.09 -28.16
CA VAL A 98 -5.68 11.83 -29.60
C VAL A 98 -4.60 12.64 -30.33
N LYS A 99 -3.42 12.03 -30.49
CA LYS A 99 -2.66 12.18 -31.73
C LYS A 99 -2.54 10.81 -32.38
N SER A 100 -3.52 10.48 -33.22
CA SER A 100 -3.52 9.30 -34.08
C SER A 100 -2.24 9.25 -34.92
N PRO A 101 -1.61 8.07 -35.12
CA PRO A 101 -0.66 7.89 -36.20
C PRO A 101 -1.46 7.78 -37.51
N GLN A 102 -1.41 8.81 -38.35
CA GLN A 102 -1.82 8.68 -39.74
C GLN A 102 -0.82 7.77 -40.44
N GLY A 103 -1.30 6.61 -40.88
CA GLY A 103 -0.66 5.83 -41.93
C GLY A 103 -0.75 6.51 -43.29
N GLU A 104 0.04 5.96 -44.21
CA GLU A 104 0.03 6.14 -45.68
C GLU A 104 0.67 7.40 -46.25
N ARG A 105 1.94 7.25 -46.68
CA ARG A 105 2.38 7.69 -48.01
C ARG A 105 3.33 6.65 -48.61
N THR A 106 2.87 6.03 -49.70
CA THR A 106 3.57 5.43 -50.85
C THR A 106 4.73 4.47 -50.60
#